data_AF-A0A8T2QM06-F1
#
_entry.id   AF-A0A8T2QM06-F1
#
_cell.length_a   1.000
_cell.length_b   1.000
_cell.length_c   1.000
_cell.angle_alpha   90.00
_cell.angle_beta   90.00
_cell.angle_gamma   90.00
#
_symmetry.space_group_name_H-M   'P 1'
#
loop_
_entity.id
_entity.type
_entity.pdbx_description
1 polymer ?
#
loop_
_entity_poly.entity_id
_entity_poly.type
_entity_poly.pdbx_seq_one_letter_code
_entity_poly.pdbx_strand_id
1 'polypeptide(L)'
;MNPGASCMAEKFLQRYENTPCTNSTGLDTIPGEEPNYPDYPSWLSECDITTDRVKDGRVLPDCVPAGVDSNSFASVAVQNYTQSANETISSPEYTSAGVASGKNWYVVVLATNTSSGDYFQQSGSLVSVWPAPTAITIAFAVLCTLLSGSII
;
A
#
# COMPACT_ATOMS: atom_id res chain seq x y z
N MET A 1 1.52 6.29 8.71
CA MET A 1 1.36 5.53 7.45
C MET A 1 0.42 6.30 6.55
N ASN A 2 0.69 6.38 5.25
CA ASN A 2 -0.11 7.16 4.30
C ASN A 2 -1.28 6.29 3.78
N PRO A 3 -2.55 6.60 4.08
CA PRO A 3 -3.68 5.74 3.72
C PRO A 3 -3.89 5.55 2.22
N GLY A 4 -3.73 6.62 1.43
CA GLY A 4 -3.87 6.54 -0.02
C GLY A 4 -2.74 5.72 -0.65
N ALA A 5 -1.50 5.94 -0.21
CA ALA A 5 -0.36 5.12 -0.65
C ALA A 5 -0.53 3.65 -0.23
N SER A 6 -1.09 3.37 0.96
CA SER A 6 -1.39 2.01 1.40
C SER A 6 -2.45 1.35 0.52
N CYS A 7 -3.53 2.06 0.18
CA CYS A 7 -4.53 1.56 -0.75
C CYS A 7 -3.91 1.24 -2.13
N MET A 8 -3.07 2.13 -2.66
CA MET A 8 -2.35 1.88 -3.92
C MET A 8 -1.44 0.66 -3.82
N ALA A 9 -0.72 0.49 -2.71
CA ALA A 9 0.12 -0.69 -2.48
C ALA A 9 -0.70 -1.99 -2.54
N GLU A 10 -1.92 -2.00 -2.00
CA GLU A 10 -2.83 -3.16 -2.08
C GLU A 10 -3.27 -3.44 -3.53
N LYS A 11 -3.55 -2.42 -4.34
CA LYS A 11 -3.92 -2.61 -5.76
C LYS A 11 -2.78 -3.20 -6.57
N PHE A 12 -1.58 -2.69 -6.37
CA PHE A 12 -0.38 -3.26 -6.97
C PHE A 12 -0.15 -4.69 -6.49
N LEU A 13 -0.30 -4.97 -5.19
CA LEU A 13 -0.16 -6.32 -4.65
C LEU A 13 -1.12 -7.30 -5.32
N GLN A 14 -2.40 -6.95 -5.44
CA GLN A 14 -3.40 -7.77 -6.14
C GLN A 14 -2.99 -8.05 -7.60
N ARG A 15 -2.37 -7.08 -8.27
CA ARG A 15 -1.87 -7.27 -9.63
C ARG A 15 -0.68 -8.22 -9.70
N TYR A 16 0.26 -8.13 -8.75
CA TYR A 16 1.47 -8.96 -8.69
C TYR A 16 1.18 -10.39 -8.24
N GLU A 17 0.25 -10.60 -7.31
CA GLU A 17 -0.14 -11.93 -6.85
C GLU A 17 -0.72 -12.82 -7.96
N ASN A 18 -1.24 -12.21 -9.02
CA ASN A 18 -1.70 -12.90 -10.23
C ASN A 18 -0.57 -13.23 -11.22
N THR A 19 0.69 -12.94 -10.88
CA THR A 19 1.86 -13.19 -11.73
C THR A 19 2.90 -14.05 -11.02
N PRO A 20 3.68 -14.85 -11.76
CA PRO A 20 4.82 -15.56 -11.20
C PRO A 20 5.78 -14.57 -10.51
N CYS A 21 6.16 -14.88 -9.28
CA CYS A 21 7.19 -14.15 -8.56
C CYS A 21 8.55 -14.48 -9.19
N THR A 22 8.92 -13.73 -10.23
CA THR A 22 10.17 -13.94 -10.96
C THR A 22 10.95 -12.63 -11.07
N ASN A 23 11.86 -12.42 -10.12
CA ASN A 23 13.08 -11.60 -10.25
C ASN A 23 12.88 -10.11 -10.63
N SER A 24 11.77 -9.48 -10.25
CA SER A 24 11.61 -8.02 -10.32
C SER A 24 11.76 -7.43 -8.92
N THR A 25 12.99 -7.23 -8.49
CA THR A 25 13.32 -6.30 -7.40
C THR A 25 13.79 -5.01 -8.05
N GLY A 26 13.03 -3.92 -7.94
CA GLY A 26 13.41 -2.65 -8.56
C GLY A 26 12.37 -1.53 -8.49
N LEU A 27 12.72 -0.40 -9.11
CA LEU A 27 11.85 0.73 -9.41
C LEU A 27 10.99 0.36 -10.61
N ASP A 28 9.81 -0.24 -10.40
CA ASP A 28 9.02 -0.64 -11.56
C ASP A 28 8.42 0.57 -12.26
N THR A 29 7.97 1.59 -11.50
CA THR A 29 7.27 2.71 -12.12
C THR A 29 7.32 4.02 -11.34
N ILE A 30 7.36 5.13 -12.10
CA ILE A 30 6.97 6.46 -11.65
C ILE A 30 5.43 6.49 -11.69
N PRO A 31 4.74 6.57 -10.54
CA PRO A 31 3.29 6.59 -10.45
C PRO A 31 2.76 7.81 -11.20
N GLY A 32 1.86 7.62 -12.17
CA GLY A 32 1.38 8.68 -13.05
C GLY A 32 2.10 8.81 -14.41
N GLU A 33 3.16 8.04 -14.65
CA GLU A 33 3.77 7.81 -15.97
C GLU A 33 3.58 6.35 -16.45
N GLU A 34 2.60 5.62 -15.92
CA GLU A 34 2.33 4.22 -16.31
C GLU A 34 1.32 4.08 -17.47
N PRO A 35 1.76 3.93 -18.74
CA PRO A 35 0.91 3.41 -19.81
C PRO A 35 0.69 1.88 -19.73
N ASN A 36 1.31 1.18 -18.78
CA ASN A 36 1.38 -0.29 -18.75
C ASN A 36 0.27 -1.00 -17.94
N TYR A 37 -0.55 -0.26 -17.19
CA TYR A 37 -1.65 -0.83 -16.40
C TYR A 37 -2.99 -0.22 -16.79
N PRO A 38 -3.79 -0.92 -17.64
CA PRO A 38 -5.12 -0.43 -18.06
C PRO A 38 -6.05 -0.13 -16.89
N ASP A 39 -5.87 -0.83 -15.76
CA ASP A 39 -6.69 -0.71 -14.56
C ASP A 39 -6.23 0.41 -13.61
N TYR A 40 -5.11 1.09 -13.90
CA TYR A 40 -4.58 2.13 -13.01
C TYR A 40 -5.58 3.27 -12.72
N PRO A 41 -6.35 3.78 -13.71
CA PRO A 41 -7.39 4.77 -13.43
C PRO A 41 -8.49 4.26 -12.50
N SER A 42 -8.86 2.97 -12.57
CA SER A 42 -9.87 2.41 -11.66
C SER A 42 -9.31 2.25 -10.25
N TRP A 43 -8.03 1.87 -10.11
CA TRP A 43 -7.35 1.81 -8.81
C TRP A 43 -7.30 3.17 -8.12
N LEU A 44 -6.97 4.23 -8.86
CA LEU A 44 -7.02 5.60 -8.34
C LEU A 44 -8.42 5.97 -7.86
N SER A 45 -9.45 5.64 -8.63
CA SER A 45 -10.85 5.87 -8.24
C SER A 45 -11.25 5.06 -7.00
N GLU A 46 -10.83 3.81 -6.88
CA GLU A 46 -11.13 2.95 -5.72
C GLU A 46 -10.42 3.41 -4.45
N CYS A 47 -9.23 4.00 -4.59
CA CYS A 47 -8.49 4.62 -3.49
C CYS A 47 -8.92 6.07 -3.21
N ASP A 48 -9.83 6.62 -4.01
CA ASP A 48 -10.30 8.01 -3.96
C ASP A 48 -9.16 9.05 -4.12
N ILE A 49 -8.27 8.80 -5.06
CA ILE A 49 -7.08 9.62 -5.36
C ILE A 49 -7.19 10.12 -6.80
N THR A 50 -6.74 11.36 -7.06
CA THR A 50 -6.63 11.87 -8.43
C THR A 50 -5.24 11.69 -9.01
N THR A 51 -5.17 11.60 -10.34
CA THR A 51 -3.93 11.36 -11.09
C THR A 51 -2.87 12.46 -10.87
N ASP A 52 -3.25 13.68 -10.50
CA ASP A 52 -2.28 14.73 -10.17
C ASP A 52 -1.53 14.47 -8.86
N ARG A 53 -2.08 13.66 -7.95
CA ARG A 53 -1.56 13.41 -6.59
C ARG A 53 -0.52 12.30 -6.49
N VAL A 54 -0.25 11.60 -7.58
CA VAL A 54 0.60 10.40 -7.59
C VAL A 54 1.89 10.57 -8.37
N LYS A 55 1.97 11.59 -9.24
CA LYS A 55 3.05 11.86 -10.21
C LYS A 55 4.47 11.80 -9.64
N ASP A 56 4.66 12.32 -8.44
CA ASP A 56 5.98 12.38 -7.81
C ASP A 56 6.25 11.21 -6.85
N GLY A 57 5.29 10.29 -6.69
CA GLY A 57 5.47 9.11 -5.86
C GLY A 57 6.45 8.09 -6.47
N ARG A 58 6.67 6.96 -5.80
CA ARG A 58 7.36 5.79 -6.38
C ARG A 58 6.71 4.50 -5.92
N VAL A 59 6.65 3.50 -6.80
CA VAL A 59 6.20 2.15 -6.46
C VAL A 59 7.40 1.22 -6.52
N LEU A 60 7.60 0.47 -5.43
CA LEU A 60 8.71 -0.46 -5.24
C LEU A 60 8.12 -1.84 -4.96
N PRO A 61 7.95 -2.72 -5.96
CA PRO A 61 7.69 -4.12 -5.71
C PRO A 61 8.96 -4.88 -5.33
N ASP A 62 8.81 -5.86 -4.45
CA ASP A 62 9.82 -6.88 -4.19
C ASP A 62 9.19 -8.27 -4.20
N CYS A 63 9.79 -9.14 -5.01
CA CYS A 63 9.47 -10.55 -5.06
C CYS A 63 10.37 -11.29 -4.08
N VAL A 64 9.81 -11.73 -2.95
CA VAL A 64 10.51 -12.57 -1.98
C VAL A 64 10.17 -14.03 -2.28
N PRO A 65 11.15 -14.86 -2.68
CA PRO A 65 10.89 -16.25 -3.03
C PRO A 65 10.20 -17.03 -1.92
N ALA A 66 9.33 -17.96 -2.33
CA ALA A 66 8.68 -18.88 -1.41
C ALA A 66 9.73 -19.70 -0.63
N GLY A 67 9.53 -19.82 0.68
CA GLY A 67 10.44 -20.55 1.58
C GLY A 67 11.22 -19.67 2.55
N VAL A 68 11.20 -18.34 2.36
CA VAL A 68 11.54 -17.41 3.45
C VAL A 68 10.50 -17.55 4.55
N ASP A 69 10.96 -17.60 5.80
CA ASP A 69 10.05 -17.69 6.94
C ASP A 69 9.16 -16.45 7.04
N SER A 70 7.93 -16.61 7.52
CA SER A 70 6.96 -15.52 7.60
C SER A 70 7.38 -14.38 8.52
N ASN A 71 8.30 -14.63 9.46
CA ASN A 71 8.77 -13.63 10.41
C ASN A 71 9.89 -12.75 9.82
N SER A 72 10.61 -13.27 8.82
CA SER A 72 11.70 -12.59 8.11
C SER A 72 11.28 -12.04 6.75
N PHE A 73 10.07 -12.35 6.27
CA PHE A 73 9.59 -11.91 4.96
C PHE A 73 9.75 -10.40 4.73
N ALA A 74 9.24 -9.58 5.65
CA ALA A 74 9.33 -8.13 5.55
C ALA A 74 10.78 -7.62 5.69
N SER A 75 11.60 -8.25 6.54
CA SER A 75 13.00 -7.83 6.73
C SER A 75 13.89 -8.18 5.53
N VAL A 76 13.58 -9.27 4.83
CA VAL A 76 14.21 -9.62 3.55
C VAL A 76 13.81 -8.60 2.49
N ALA A 77 12.52 -8.26 2.38
CA ALA A 77 12.07 -7.26 1.40
C ALA A 77 12.73 -5.88 1.61
N VAL A 78 12.80 -5.42 2.85
CA VAL A 78 13.49 -4.17 3.19
C VAL A 78 14.98 -4.21 2.83
N GLN A 79 15.65 -5.34 3.08
CA GLN A 79 17.06 -5.51 2.68
C GLN A 79 17.22 -5.47 1.16
N ASN A 80 16.32 -6.09 0.41
CA ASN A 80 16.33 -6.06 -1.06
C ASN A 80 16.21 -4.63 -1.60
N TYR A 81 15.33 -3.79 -1.03
CA TYR A 81 15.26 -2.37 -1.42
C TYR A 81 16.52 -1.60 -1.02
N THR A 82 17.07 -1.87 0.16
CA THR A 82 18.32 -1.23 0.61
C THR A 82 19.49 -1.58 -0.30
N GLN A 83 19.45 -2.73 -0.97
CA GLN A 83 20.48 -3.13 -1.93
C GLN A 83 20.23 -2.59 -3.34
N SER A 84 18.98 -2.62 -3.81
CA SER A 84 18.63 -2.34 -5.22
C SER A 84 18.16 -0.90 -5.49
N ALA A 85 17.58 -0.23 -4.48
CA ALA A 85 16.89 1.05 -4.60
C ALA A 85 17.29 2.03 -3.49
N ASN A 86 18.49 1.86 -2.90
CA ASN A 86 18.94 2.63 -1.74
C ASN A 86 18.83 4.15 -1.95
N GLU A 87 19.25 4.62 -3.12
CA GLU A 87 19.23 6.04 -3.47
C GLU A 87 17.80 6.61 -3.47
N THR A 88 16.82 5.82 -3.91
CA THR A 88 15.41 6.23 -3.89
C THR A 88 14.84 6.21 -2.48
N ILE A 89 15.00 5.10 -1.74
CA ILE A 89 14.41 5.00 -0.39
C ILE A 89 15.07 5.94 0.63
N SER A 90 16.32 6.35 0.37
CA SER A 90 17.05 7.32 1.22
C SER A 90 16.87 8.76 0.75
N SER A 91 16.18 9.00 -0.36
CA SER A 91 15.95 10.34 -0.87
C SER A 91 15.04 11.13 0.07
N PRO A 92 15.40 12.37 0.45
CA PRO A 92 14.62 13.18 1.37
C PRO A 92 13.29 13.67 0.77
N GLU A 93 13.08 13.49 -0.53
CA GLU A 93 11.84 13.86 -1.21
C GLU A 93 10.64 12.99 -0.76
N TYR A 94 10.89 11.74 -0.38
CA TYR A 94 9.87 10.83 0.12
C TYR A 94 9.74 10.98 1.64
N THR A 95 8.58 11.42 2.09
CA THR A 95 8.32 11.78 3.48
C THR A 95 7.32 10.83 4.16
N SER A 96 6.62 10.01 3.38
CA SER A 96 5.72 8.99 3.90
C SER A 96 5.64 7.79 2.96
N ALA A 97 5.08 6.69 3.44
CA ALA A 97 4.90 5.48 2.66
C ALA A 97 3.61 4.75 3.01
N GLY A 98 3.14 3.95 2.06
CA GLY A 98 2.17 2.88 2.22
C GLY A 98 2.82 1.54 1.90
N VAL A 99 2.39 0.48 2.59
CA VAL A 99 2.93 -0.87 2.40
C VAL A 99 1.81 -1.89 2.29
N ALA A 100 2.03 -2.91 1.48
CA ALA A 100 1.18 -4.09 1.38
C ALA A 100 2.04 -5.33 1.22
N SER A 101 1.66 -6.42 1.89
CA SER A 101 2.37 -7.69 1.84
C SER A 101 1.41 -8.82 1.51
N GLY A 102 1.77 -9.63 0.53
CA GLY A 102 1.09 -10.86 0.16
C GLY A 102 1.93 -12.08 0.44
N LYS A 103 1.68 -13.17 -0.30
CA LYS A 103 2.37 -14.44 -0.07
C LYS A 103 3.86 -14.41 -0.41
N ASN A 104 4.20 -13.89 -1.59
CA ASN A 104 5.56 -13.81 -2.11
C ASN A 104 5.92 -12.39 -2.57
N TRP A 105 5.01 -11.43 -2.40
CA TRP A 105 5.16 -10.06 -2.88
C TRP A 105 5.09 -9.09 -1.72
N TYR A 106 6.00 -8.14 -1.71
CA TYR A 106 6.00 -7.00 -0.81
C TYR A 106 5.99 -5.74 -1.67
N VAL A 107 5.12 -4.79 -1.37
CA VAL A 107 4.98 -3.57 -2.16
C VAL A 107 5.09 -2.37 -1.24
N VAL A 108 5.99 -1.45 -1.57
CA VAL A 108 6.10 -0.15 -0.93
C VAL A 108 5.73 0.93 -1.93
N VAL A 109 4.86 1.85 -1.51
CA VAL A 109 4.53 3.06 -2.26
C VAL A 109 5.07 4.25 -1.47
N LEU A 110 6.05 4.94 -2.04
CA LEU A 110 6.65 6.13 -1.48
C LEU A 110 5.86 7.37 -1.90
N ALA A 111 5.62 8.25 -0.93
CA ALA A 111 4.87 9.49 -1.08
C ALA A 111 5.73 10.69 -0.66
N THR A 112 5.57 11.78 -1.38
CA THR A 112 6.25 13.05 -1.13
C THR A 112 5.41 13.96 -0.22
N ASN A 113 5.97 15.10 0.17
CA ASN A 113 5.23 16.16 0.85
C ASN A 113 4.63 17.19 -0.14
N THR A 114 4.78 16.98 -1.45
CA THR A 114 4.22 17.83 -2.49
C THR A 114 2.83 17.33 -2.88
N SER A 115 1.95 18.25 -3.27
CA SER A 115 0.60 17.88 -3.72
C SER A 115 0.60 16.95 -4.94
N SER A 116 1.72 16.83 -5.64
CA SER A 116 1.92 15.99 -6.80
C SER A 116 2.31 14.53 -6.48
N GLY A 117 2.61 14.20 -5.22
CA GLY A 117 3.00 12.85 -4.81
C GLY A 117 2.54 12.46 -3.40
N ASP A 118 1.55 13.18 -2.84
CA ASP A 118 1.09 12.98 -1.45
C ASP A 118 0.04 11.87 -1.28
N TYR A 119 -0.52 11.34 -2.38
CA TYR A 119 -1.59 10.33 -2.36
C TYR A 119 -2.80 10.73 -1.52
N PHE A 120 -3.12 12.02 -1.46
CA PHE A 120 -4.25 12.50 -0.68
C PHE A 120 -5.59 11.94 -1.19
N GLN A 121 -6.36 11.34 -0.29
CA GLN A 121 -7.70 10.83 -0.58
C GLN A 121 -8.74 11.95 -0.50
N GLN A 122 -9.61 12.09 -1.50
CA GLN A 122 -10.54 13.22 -1.59
C GLN A 122 -11.61 13.21 -0.50
N SER A 123 -12.08 12.03 -0.15
CA SER A 123 -12.92 11.73 0.99
C SER A 123 -12.02 11.01 1.98
N GLY A 124 -11.97 11.45 3.24
CA GLY A 124 -11.22 10.76 4.28
C GLY A 124 -11.80 9.37 4.53
N SER A 125 -11.46 8.40 3.69
CA SER A 125 -11.94 7.02 3.76
C SER A 125 -11.12 6.28 4.81
N LEU A 126 -11.74 6.08 5.97
CA LEU A 126 -11.29 5.11 6.94
C LEU A 126 -11.47 3.71 6.33
N VAL A 127 -10.46 3.20 5.63
CA VAL A 127 -10.44 1.79 5.23
C VAL A 127 -10.33 0.93 6.48
N SER A 128 -11.48 0.41 6.94
CA SER A 128 -11.52 -0.58 8.00
C SER A 128 -10.96 -1.88 7.43
N VAL A 129 -9.73 -2.23 7.83
CA VAL A 129 -9.15 -3.56 7.58
C VAL A 129 -9.98 -4.57 8.36
N TRP A 130 -10.95 -5.20 7.68
CA TRP A 130 -11.62 -6.39 8.20
C TRP A 130 -10.94 -7.60 7.53
N PRO A 131 -10.20 -8.43 8.26
CA PRO A 131 -9.86 -9.74 7.75
C PRO A 131 -11.19 -10.50 7.67
N ALA A 132 -11.65 -10.84 6.47
CA ALA A 132 -12.88 -11.59 6.30
C ALA A 132 -12.76 -12.94 7.02
N PRO A 133 -13.60 -13.25 8.03
CA PRO A 133 -13.79 -14.61 8.48
C PRO A 133 -15.09 -15.09 7.87
N THR A 134 -14.99 -16.18 7.11
CA THR A 134 -16.09 -17.06 6.77
C THR A 134 -17.17 -17.10 7.86
N ALA A 135 -18.39 -16.71 7.48
CA ALA A 135 -19.66 -16.95 8.15
C ALA A 135 -19.59 -17.25 9.66
N ILE A 136 -19.76 -16.24 10.52
CA ILE A 136 -20.56 -16.29 11.76
C ILE A 136 -20.87 -14.84 12.16
N THR A 137 -22.15 -14.52 12.17
CA THR A 137 -22.76 -13.34 12.80
C THR A 137 -22.36 -13.22 14.27
N ILE A 138 -22.12 -12.00 14.79
CA ILE A 138 -22.74 -11.42 16.00
C ILE A 138 -22.09 -10.05 16.36
N ALA A 139 -22.93 -9.02 16.32
CA ALA A 139 -22.97 -7.79 17.13
C ALA A 139 -21.68 -7.22 17.77
N PHE A 140 -21.12 -6.16 17.18
CA PHE A 140 -20.31 -5.17 17.91
C PHE A 140 -20.58 -3.72 17.44
N ALA A 141 -21.86 -3.36 17.29
CA ALA A 141 -22.28 -1.98 17.06
C ALA A 141 -22.87 -1.30 18.33
N VAL A 142 -22.71 -1.90 19.52
CA VAL A 142 -23.42 -1.43 20.74
C VAL A 142 -22.50 -1.04 21.91
N LEU A 143 -21.17 -1.11 21.78
CA LEU A 143 -20.28 -0.81 22.93
C LEU A 143 -19.66 0.60 22.98
N CYS A 144 -19.93 1.49 22.01
CA CYS A 144 -19.46 2.88 22.07
C CYS A 144 -20.55 3.93 22.39
N THR A 145 -21.82 3.53 22.49
CA THR A 145 -22.93 4.44 22.84
C THR A 145 -23.47 4.26 24.26
N LEU A 146 -22.90 3.33 25.06
CA LEU A 146 -23.33 3.06 26.44
C LEU A 146 -22.39 3.60 27.53
N LEU A 147 -21.33 4.35 27.19
CA LEU A 147 -20.46 5.01 28.18
C LEU A 147 -20.60 6.54 28.23
N SER A 148 -21.56 7.11 27.49
CA SER A 148 -21.93 8.54 27.57
C SER A 148 -23.33 8.76 28.16
N GLY A 149 -23.72 7.93 29.11
CA GLY A 149 -25.01 8.11 29.80
C GLY A 149 -25.16 7.27 31.06
N SER A 150 -24.53 7.68 32.17
CA SER A 150 -25.18 7.76 33.49
C SER A 150 -24.21 8.31 34.55
N ILE A 151 -24.69 9.38 35.17
CA ILE A 151 -24.15 10.16 36.29
C ILE A 151 -23.97 9.28 37.54
N ILE A 152 -22.83 9.44 38.23
CA ILE A 152 -22.78 9.83 39.65
C ILE A 152 -21.69 10.90 39.78
#